data_AF-A0A919UYB3-F1
#
_entry.id   AF-A0A919UYB3-F1
#
_cell.length_a   1.000
_cell.length_b   1.000
_cell.length_c   1.000
_cell.angle_alpha   90.00
_cell.angle_beta   90.00
_cell.angle_gamma   90.00
#
_symmetry.space_group_name_H-M   'P 1'
#
loop_
_entity.id
_entity.type
_entity.pdbx_description
1 polymer ?
#
loop_
_entity_poly.entity_id
_entity_poly.type
_entity_poly.pdbx_seq_one_letter_code
_entity_poly.pdbx_strand_id
1 'polypeptide(L)'
;MVKEPDQTGTLGATVVAPLAGTVKQSFYHANAGNMIQIDHGGGYFTTYLHLQSRAVQVGAKVAAGATIGLVGKSGPTANDHPHLHFELGFDQNGDGSASWGEAGSERVRPTIGGVVYGTANSMTWRNVTSGNTCATPPPTYWVDTHADAPGYATPGGTRTGTLNKGTNYVYCRVWGPNVQVGADYNHWWLKTDLDSGSPTRNQWVSAYYLKRWGNDQAKDNSGRDIPNC
;
A
#
# COMPACT_ATOMS: atom_id res chain seq x y z
N MET A 1 -19.37 -12.17 3.68
CA MET A 1 -18.72 -13.49 3.49
C MET A 1 -18.53 -13.70 2.01
N VAL A 2 -17.29 -13.94 1.57
CA VAL A 2 -16.94 -14.01 0.15
C VAL A 2 -16.87 -15.47 -0.27
N LYS A 3 -17.69 -15.84 -1.25
CA LYS A 3 -17.42 -16.97 -2.13
C LYS A 3 -16.63 -16.35 -3.28
N GLU A 4 -15.32 -16.53 -3.30
CA GLU A 4 -14.44 -16.08 -4.39
C GLU A 4 -14.41 -17.22 -5.44
N PRO A 5 -15.27 -17.23 -6.47
CA PRO A 5 -15.40 -18.37 -7.38
C PRO A 5 -14.17 -18.61 -8.29
N ASP A 6 -13.18 -17.74 -8.25
CA ASP A 6 -12.07 -17.68 -9.21
C ASP A 6 -10.66 -17.70 -8.58
N GLN A 7 -10.52 -17.70 -7.25
CA GLN A 7 -9.23 -17.92 -6.60
C GLN A 7 -8.89 -19.42 -6.55
N THR A 8 -8.44 -19.95 -7.68
CA THR A 8 -7.91 -21.32 -7.77
C THR A 8 -6.38 -21.30 -7.88
N GLY A 9 -5.71 -22.31 -7.30
CA GLY A 9 -4.25 -22.43 -7.38
C GLY A 9 -3.45 -21.49 -6.47
N THR A 10 -4.10 -20.79 -5.52
CA THR A 10 -3.44 -19.87 -4.58
C THR A 10 -3.00 -20.54 -3.28
N LEU A 11 -3.44 -21.77 -2.99
CA LEU A 11 -3.07 -22.50 -1.77
C LEU A 11 -1.54 -22.63 -1.68
N GLY A 12 -0.97 -22.21 -0.55
CA GLY A 12 0.48 -22.23 -0.33
C GLY A 12 1.24 -21.10 -1.04
N ALA A 13 0.56 -20.18 -1.74
CA ALA A 13 1.21 -19.00 -2.32
C ALA A 13 1.85 -18.14 -1.22
N THR A 14 2.97 -17.51 -1.54
CA THR A 14 3.70 -16.67 -0.59
C THR A 14 2.92 -15.39 -0.30
N VAL A 15 2.76 -15.07 0.99
CA VAL A 15 2.23 -13.78 1.44
C VAL A 15 3.39 -12.93 1.92
N VAL A 16 3.48 -11.70 1.42
CA VAL A 16 4.52 -10.72 1.78
C VAL A 16 3.92 -9.48 2.42
N ALA A 17 4.69 -8.80 3.27
CA ALA A 17 4.30 -7.52 3.84
C ALA A 17 4.33 -6.40 2.78
N PRO A 18 3.28 -5.59 2.60
CA PRO A 18 3.24 -4.51 1.61
C PRO A 18 4.12 -3.31 2.00
N LEU A 19 4.36 -3.13 3.30
CA LEU A 19 5.19 -2.06 3.86
C LEU A 19 5.95 -2.60 5.08
N ALA A 20 7.05 -1.92 5.44
CA ALA A 20 7.77 -2.21 6.67
C ALA A 20 6.89 -1.97 7.91
N GLY A 21 7.12 -2.70 8.99
CA GLY A 21 6.29 -2.59 10.18
C GLY A 21 6.70 -3.52 11.31
N THR A 22 5.88 -3.55 12.37
CA THR A 22 6.03 -4.43 13.53
C THR A 22 4.81 -5.33 13.66
N VAL A 23 5.02 -6.63 13.80
CA VAL A 23 3.93 -7.60 13.98
C VAL A 23 3.28 -7.40 15.35
N LYS A 24 1.99 -7.07 15.36
CA LYS A 24 1.22 -6.87 16.60
C LYS A 24 0.44 -8.11 17.00
N GLN A 25 -0.01 -8.89 16.03
CA GLN A 25 -0.74 -10.14 16.26
C GLN A 25 -0.23 -11.23 15.32
N SER A 26 -0.06 -12.44 15.86
CA SER A 26 0.27 -13.65 15.09
C SER A 26 -0.20 -14.87 15.88
N PHE A 27 -1.44 -15.31 15.63
CA PHE A 27 -2.06 -16.39 16.40
C PHE A 27 -3.17 -17.08 15.59
N TYR A 28 -3.69 -18.20 16.12
CA TYR A 28 -4.81 -18.92 15.53
C TYR A 28 -6.12 -18.42 16.14
N HIS A 29 -6.96 -17.80 15.33
CA HIS A 29 -8.28 -17.35 15.71
C HIS A 29 -9.34 -18.42 15.38
N ALA A 30 -10.29 -18.65 16.29
CA ALA A 30 -11.26 -19.74 16.16
C ALA A 30 -12.07 -19.68 14.86
N ASN A 31 -12.46 -18.47 14.42
CA ASN A 31 -13.25 -18.28 13.20
C ASN A 31 -12.37 -17.98 11.96
N ALA A 32 -11.31 -17.20 12.14
CA ALA A 32 -10.52 -16.65 11.04
C ALA A 32 -9.27 -17.48 10.69
N GLY A 33 -8.99 -18.52 11.47
CA GLY A 33 -7.84 -19.39 11.28
C GLY A 33 -6.54 -18.71 11.68
N ASN A 34 -5.44 -19.08 11.02
CA ASN A 34 -4.16 -18.43 11.22
C ASN A 34 -4.22 -16.98 10.71
N MET A 35 -3.90 -16.04 11.58
CA MET A 35 -3.92 -14.62 11.24
C MET A 35 -2.64 -13.89 11.63
N ILE A 36 -2.30 -12.84 10.89
CA ILE A 36 -1.22 -11.89 11.20
C ILE A 36 -1.77 -10.47 11.11
N GLN A 37 -1.37 -9.59 12.03
CA GLN A 37 -1.59 -8.15 11.92
C GLN A 37 -0.26 -7.41 12.10
N ILE A 38 0.00 -6.43 11.23
CA ILE A 38 1.24 -5.65 11.20
C ILE A 38 0.88 -4.17 11.34
N ASP A 39 1.53 -3.51 12.28
CA ASP A 39 1.53 -2.05 12.47
C ASP A 39 2.64 -1.44 11.61
N HIS A 40 2.26 -0.55 10.70
CA HIS A 40 3.17 0.13 9.78
C HIS A 40 3.60 1.52 10.27
N GLY A 41 3.14 1.94 11.45
CA GLY A 41 3.27 3.30 11.96
C GLY A 41 2.25 4.25 11.35
N GLY A 42 2.15 5.45 11.94
CA GLY A 42 1.21 6.48 11.48
C GLY A 42 -0.26 6.10 11.61
N GLY A 43 -0.58 5.11 12.46
CA GLY A 43 -1.93 4.60 12.65
C GLY A 43 -2.37 3.53 11.65
N TYR A 44 -1.53 3.13 10.68
CA TYR A 44 -1.91 2.16 9.64
C TYR A 44 -1.55 0.72 10.00
N PHE A 45 -2.50 -0.18 9.75
CA PHE A 45 -2.36 -1.61 10.02
C PHE A 45 -2.75 -2.44 8.80
N THR A 46 -2.12 -3.61 8.63
CA THR A 46 -2.60 -4.63 7.69
C THR A 46 -2.89 -5.93 8.40
N THR A 47 -4.00 -6.57 8.05
CA THR A 47 -4.45 -7.85 8.63
C THR A 47 -4.59 -8.90 7.54
N TYR A 48 -4.10 -10.11 7.82
CA TYR A 48 -4.09 -11.27 6.91
C TYR A 48 -4.77 -12.44 7.62
N LEU A 49 -5.82 -13.00 7.04
CA LEU A 49 -6.56 -14.13 7.62
C LEU A 49 -6.47 -15.39 6.75
N HIS A 50 -6.99 -16.49 7.26
CA HIS A 50 -7.11 -17.79 6.60
C HIS A 50 -5.79 -18.44 6.21
N LEU A 51 -4.66 -17.97 6.73
CA LEU A 51 -3.32 -18.41 6.32
C LEU A 51 -3.14 -19.91 6.54
N GLN A 52 -2.37 -20.57 5.67
CA GLN A 52 -1.95 -21.95 5.89
C GLN A 52 -0.93 -21.99 7.04
N SER A 53 -0.01 -21.03 7.06
CA SER A 53 1.05 -20.91 8.06
C SER A 53 1.43 -19.45 8.28
N ARG A 54 2.01 -19.17 9.45
CA ARG A 54 2.57 -17.86 9.83
C ARG A 54 4.08 -18.01 9.95
N ALA A 55 4.83 -17.15 9.26
CA ALA A 55 6.30 -17.14 9.27
C ALA A 55 6.88 -16.11 10.27
N VAL A 56 6.03 -15.32 10.91
CA VAL A 56 6.43 -14.25 11.84
C VAL A 56 5.70 -14.33 13.16
N GLN A 57 6.32 -13.82 14.23
CA GLN A 57 5.78 -13.78 15.59
C GLN A 57 5.57 -12.34 16.05
N VAL A 58 4.75 -12.16 17.10
CA VAL A 58 4.50 -10.84 17.71
C VAL A 58 5.83 -10.18 18.13
N GLY A 59 5.96 -8.89 17.84
CA GLY A 59 7.15 -8.08 18.10
C GLY A 59 8.20 -8.11 16.98
N ALA A 60 8.08 -9.00 16.00
CA ALA A 60 9.01 -9.04 14.88
C ALA A 60 8.89 -7.77 14.02
N LYS A 61 10.02 -7.19 13.63
CA LYS A 61 10.09 -6.15 12.61
C LYS A 61 10.19 -6.79 11.23
N VAL A 62 9.38 -6.33 10.29
CA VAL A 62 9.38 -6.80 8.90
C VAL A 62 9.70 -5.65 7.96
N ALA A 63 10.41 -5.94 6.87
CA ALA A 63 10.58 -5.02 5.76
C ALA A 63 9.43 -5.17 4.75
N ALA A 64 9.25 -4.16 3.90
CA ALA A 64 8.39 -4.31 2.71
C ALA A 64 8.91 -5.48 1.84
N GLY A 65 8.01 -6.32 1.35
CA GLY A 65 8.33 -7.52 0.59
C GLY A 65 8.78 -8.73 1.42
N ALA A 66 8.93 -8.61 2.74
CA ALA A 66 9.31 -9.73 3.58
C ALA A 66 8.19 -10.79 3.62
N THR A 67 8.54 -12.07 3.46
CA THR A 67 7.60 -13.18 3.61
C THR A 67 7.06 -13.26 5.03
N ILE A 68 5.74 -13.27 5.17
CA ILE A 68 5.05 -13.30 6.47
C ILE A 68 4.24 -14.59 6.69
N GLY A 69 3.93 -15.33 5.62
CA GLY A 69 3.17 -16.57 5.72
C GLY A 69 2.82 -17.13 4.35
N LEU A 70 1.93 -18.13 4.36
CA LEU A 70 1.42 -18.77 3.15
C LEU A 70 -0.10 -18.67 3.10
N VAL A 71 -0.65 -18.43 1.91
CA VAL A 71 -2.09 -18.43 1.65
C VAL A 71 -2.67 -19.78 2.01
N GLY A 72 -3.84 -19.77 2.65
CA GLY A 72 -4.51 -21.00 3.06
C GLY A 72 -6.02 -20.89 3.01
N LYS A 73 -6.63 -21.78 3.77
CA LYS A 73 -8.08 -21.87 3.99
C LYS A 73 -8.40 -22.23 5.44
N SER A 74 -7.56 -21.78 6.37
CA SER A 74 -7.75 -22.08 7.79
C SER A 74 -8.87 -21.24 8.39
N GLY A 75 -9.54 -21.77 9.39
CA GLY A 75 -10.69 -21.12 10.03
C GLY A 75 -12.02 -21.41 9.30
N PRO A 76 -13.11 -21.59 10.04
CA PRO A 76 -14.45 -21.81 9.49
C PRO A 76 -14.89 -20.79 8.45
N THR A 77 -14.54 -19.51 8.62
CA THR A 77 -15.01 -18.45 7.70
C THR A 77 -14.28 -18.45 6.35
N ALA A 78 -13.22 -19.26 6.19
CA ALA A 78 -12.58 -19.50 4.90
C ALA A 78 -13.45 -20.36 3.95
N ASN A 79 -14.49 -21.01 4.46
CA ASN A 79 -15.43 -21.86 3.70
C ASN A 79 -14.73 -22.96 2.88
N ASP A 80 -13.64 -23.53 3.39
CA ASP A 80 -12.80 -24.53 2.72
C ASP A 80 -12.22 -24.10 1.35
N HIS A 81 -12.23 -22.81 1.04
CA HIS A 81 -11.72 -22.25 -0.20
C HIS A 81 -10.40 -21.49 0.05
N PRO A 82 -9.29 -21.86 -0.61
CA PRO A 82 -8.03 -21.13 -0.49
C PRO A 82 -8.13 -19.71 -1.05
N HIS A 83 -7.90 -18.71 -0.19
CA HIS A 83 -7.83 -17.30 -0.58
C HIS A 83 -7.07 -16.49 0.47
N LEU A 84 -6.60 -15.30 0.07
CA LEU A 84 -6.06 -14.32 1.01
C LEU A 84 -7.15 -13.32 1.38
N HIS A 85 -7.57 -13.31 2.64
CA HIS A 85 -8.33 -12.19 3.18
C HIS A 85 -7.35 -11.12 3.67
N PHE A 86 -7.44 -9.93 3.09
CA PHE A 86 -6.60 -8.79 3.38
C PHE A 86 -7.45 -7.62 3.88
N GLU A 87 -7.01 -6.96 4.95
CA GLU A 87 -7.61 -5.72 5.44
C GLU A 87 -6.54 -4.64 5.61
N LEU A 88 -6.89 -3.41 5.25
CA LEU A 88 -6.19 -2.20 5.66
C LEU A 88 -6.99 -1.59 6.81
N GLY A 89 -6.35 -1.31 7.94
CA GLY A 89 -6.91 -0.64 9.10
C GLY A 89 -6.24 0.70 9.36
N PHE A 90 -6.98 1.62 9.99
CA PHE A 90 -6.46 2.89 10.47
C PHE A 90 -6.99 3.15 11.89
N ASP A 91 -6.08 3.25 12.85
CA ASP A 91 -6.36 3.58 14.25
C ASP A 91 -6.94 5.00 14.34
N GLN A 92 -8.28 5.08 14.35
CA GLN A 92 -9.00 6.36 14.37
C GLN A 92 -9.07 6.94 15.78
N ASN A 93 -8.99 6.10 16.79
CA ASN A 93 -9.22 6.47 18.18
C ASN A 93 -7.91 6.77 18.95
N GLY A 94 -6.76 6.39 18.38
CA GLY A 94 -5.42 6.63 18.92
C GLY A 94 -5.00 5.65 20.02
N ASP A 95 -5.61 4.47 20.12
CA ASP A 95 -5.31 3.47 21.15
C ASP A 95 -4.10 2.58 20.85
N GLY A 96 -3.50 2.75 19.66
CA GLY A 96 -2.34 1.98 19.21
C GLY A 96 -2.70 0.62 18.61
N SER A 97 -3.96 0.43 18.21
CA SER A 97 -4.47 -0.76 17.55
C SER A 97 -5.49 -0.41 16.47
N ALA A 98 -5.72 -1.35 15.53
CA ALA A 98 -6.85 -1.26 14.61
C ALA A 98 -7.68 -2.54 14.73
N SER A 99 -8.93 -2.37 15.12
CA SER A 99 -9.94 -3.43 15.11
C SER A 99 -10.11 -4.00 13.69
N TRP A 100 -10.40 -5.29 13.60
CA TRP A 100 -10.45 -6.04 12.33
C TRP A 100 -11.59 -7.07 12.33
N GLY A 101 -11.94 -7.57 11.15
CA GLY A 101 -12.84 -8.71 10.97
C GLY A 101 -14.35 -8.42 10.96
N GLU A 102 -14.82 -7.37 11.65
CA GLU A 102 -16.25 -7.06 11.77
C GLU A 102 -16.66 -5.78 11.02
N ALA A 103 -17.97 -5.63 10.80
CA ALA A 103 -18.53 -4.39 10.27
C ALA A 103 -18.42 -3.28 11.32
N GLY A 104 -17.89 -2.12 10.92
CA GLY A 104 -17.67 -0.99 11.83
C GLY A 104 -16.34 -1.04 12.59
N SER A 105 -15.52 -2.08 12.39
CA SER A 105 -14.10 -2.05 12.75
C SER A 105 -13.38 -0.91 12.01
N GLU A 106 -12.19 -0.56 12.48
CA GLU A 106 -11.29 0.51 11.98
C GLU A 106 -10.70 0.24 10.58
N ARG A 107 -11.45 -0.48 9.74
CA ARG A 107 -11.10 -0.84 8.38
C ARG A 107 -11.22 0.37 7.46
N VAL A 108 -10.15 0.63 6.74
CA VAL A 108 -10.13 1.60 5.64
C VAL A 108 -10.78 0.95 4.43
N ARG A 109 -11.76 1.64 3.84
CA ARG A 109 -12.36 1.19 2.57
C ARG A 109 -11.35 1.35 1.45
N PRO A 110 -11.02 0.29 0.70
CA PRO A 110 -10.07 0.41 -0.38
C PRO A 110 -10.69 1.21 -1.53
N THR A 111 -9.91 2.16 -2.06
CA THR A 111 -10.24 2.89 -3.28
C THR A 111 -9.29 2.43 -4.38
N ILE A 112 -9.80 1.69 -5.36
CA ILE A 112 -8.99 1.16 -6.47
C ILE A 112 -9.50 1.79 -7.76
N GLY A 113 -8.62 2.52 -8.47
CA GLY A 113 -8.98 3.22 -9.70
C GLY A 113 -10.09 4.26 -9.52
N GLY A 114 -10.13 4.94 -8.36
CA GLY A 114 -11.16 5.93 -8.02
C GLY A 114 -12.50 5.33 -7.57
N VAL A 115 -12.61 4.00 -7.49
CA VAL A 115 -13.81 3.31 -7.01
C VAL A 115 -13.59 2.88 -5.56
N VAL A 116 -14.45 3.33 -4.66
CA VAL A 116 -14.47 2.89 -3.25
C VAL A 116 -15.19 1.54 -3.16
N TYR A 117 -14.55 0.56 -2.53
CA TYR A 117 -15.12 -0.77 -2.32
C TYR A 117 -15.69 -0.89 -0.89
N GLY A 118 -16.81 -1.60 -0.73
CA GLY A 118 -17.38 -1.92 0.58
C GLY A 118 -18.50 -1.01 1.09
N THR A 119 -19.27 -0.34 0.22
CA THR A 119 -20.60 0.20 0.60
C THR A 119 -21.65 -0.90 0.57
N ALA A 120 -22.55 -0.88 1.56
CA ALA A 120 -23.65 -1.82 1.68
C ALA A 120 -24.65 -1.69 0.52
N ASN A 121 -25.21 -2.83 0.14
CA ASN A 121 -26.44 -3.07 -0.64
C ASN A 121 -26.23 -3.31 -2.15
N SER A 122 -26.43 -4.58 -2.52
CA SER A 122 -26.52 -5.12 -3.90
C SER A 122 -25.20 -5.26 -4.64
N MET A 123 -24.43 -6.24 -4.18
CA MET A 123 -23.16 -6.72 -4.72
C MET A 123 -23.17 -6.87 -6.25
N THR A 124 -22.39 -6.04 -6.94
CA THR A 124 -21.62 -6.52 -8.09
C THR A 124 -20.17 -6.61 -7.65
N TRP A 125 -19.80 -7.81 -7.22
CA TRP A 125 -18.42 -8.21 -7.01
C TRP A 125 -17.65 -7.99 -8.31
N ARG A 126 -16.61 -7.16 -8.27
CA ARG A 126 -15.75 -6.95 -9.43
C ARG A 126 -14.38 -7.49 -9.08
N ASN A 127 -13.96 -8.50 -9.83
CA ASN A 127 -12.57 -8.91 -9.85
C ASN A 127 -11.73 -7.69 -10.17
N VAL A 128 -10.88 -7.30 -9.23
CA VAL A 128 -9.87 -6.27 -9.46
C VAL A 128 -8.57 -6.96 -9.76
N THR A 129 -8.18 -6.95 -11.02
CA THR A 129 -6.81 -7.34 -11.38
C THR A 129 -5.90 -6.20 -10.98
N SER A 130 -4.97 -6.45 -10.08
CA SER A 130 -3.91 -5.49 -9.79
C SER A 130 -3.19 -5.12 -11.09
N GLY A 131 -2.99 -3.82 -11.32
CA GLY A 131 -2.18 -3.32 -12.42
C GLY A 131 -0.68 -3.58 -12.24
N ASN A 132 -0.26 -4.04 -11.05
CA ASN A 132 1.02 -4.70 -10.87
C ASN A 132 0.95 -6.01 -11.62
N THR A 133 1.25 -5.96 -12.91
CA THR A 133 1.46 -7.13 -13.75
C THR A 133 2.39 -8.10 -13.01
N CYS A 134 2.14 -9.41 -13.15
CA CYS A 134 3.06 -10.46 -12.64
C CYS A 134 4.42 -10.50 -13.38
N ALA A 135 4.68 -9.53 -14.28
CA ALA A 135 6.03 -9.21 -14.70
C ALA A 135 6.73 -8.51 -13.54
N THR A 136 8.03 -8.70 -13.35
CA THR A 136 8.81 -7.97 -12.33
C THR A 136 8.40 -6.48 -12.37
N PRO A 137 7.73 -5.96 -11.32
CA PRO A 137 7.35 -4.56 -11.31
C PRO A 137 8.61 -3.73 -11.53
N PRO A 138 8.55 -2.63 -12.29
CA PRO A 138 9.70 -1.73 -12.36
C PRO A 138 10.14 -1.42 -10.92
N PRO A 139 11.46 -1.45 -10.63
CA PRO A 139 11.95 -1.28 -9.28
C PRO A 139 11.36 -0.01 -8.67
N THR A 140 10.71 -0.16 -7.51
CA THR A 140 10.08 0.95 -6.80
C THR A 140 11.03 1.50 -5.74
N TYR A 141 10.99 2.81 -5.58
CA TYR A 141 11.83 3.56 -4.64
C TYR A 141 10.92 4.25 -3.64
N TRP A 142 11.04 3.89 -2.37
CA TRP A 142 10.18 4.44 -1.32
C TRP A 142 10.67 5.83 -0.92
N VAL A 143 9.76 6.80 -0.88
CA VAL A 143 10.03 8.20 -0.56
C VAL A 143 9.01 8.72 0.43
N ASP A 144 9.44 9.51 1.41
CA ASP A 144 8.54 10.24 2.31
C ASP A 144 8.29 11.65 1.77
N THR A 145 7.03 12.07 1.68
CA THR A 145 6.66 13.44 1.31
C THR A 145 6.32 14.29 2.54
N HIS A 146 6.67 15.58 2.53
CA HIS A 146 6.41 16.49 3.65
C HIS A 146 5.01 17.12 3.62
N ALA A 147 4.36 17.13 2.45
CA ALA A 147 3.01 17.61 2.21
C ALA A 147 2.36 16.85 1.04
N ASP A 148 1.06 17.06 0.83
CA ASP A 148 0.35 16.58 -0.35
C ASP A 148 0.98 17.21 -1.61
N ALA A 149 1.42 16.37 -2.54
CA ALA A 149 2.10 16.78 -3.75
C ALA A 149 1.11 16.84 -4.92
N PRO A 150 0.97 17.98 -5.60
CA PRO A 150 0.24 18.06 -6.86
C PRO A 150 0.85 17.10 -7.90
N GLY A 151 -0.01 16.31 -8.54
CA GLY A 151 0.37 15.38 -9.59
C GLY A 151 0.03 15.90 -10.98
N TYR A 152 0.85 15.54 -11.97
CA TYR A 152 0.81 16.11 -13.32
C TYR A 152 0.97 15.05 -14.42
N ALA A 153 0.38 15.29 -15.59
CA ALA A 153 0.53 14.40 -16.76
C ALA A 153 1.96 14.39 -17.32
N THR A 154 2.64 15.55 -17.23
CA THR A 154 4.05 15.76 -17.60
C THR A 154 4.69 16.67 -16.55
N PRO A 155 6.03 16.65 -16.40
CA PRO A 155 6.74 17.58 -15.52
C PRO A 155 6.31 19.05 -15.72
N GLY A 156 5.71 19.66 -14.70
CA GLY A 156 5.23 21.05 -14.71
C GLY A 156 4.02 21.32 -15.60
N GLY A 157 3.38 20.28 -16.15
CA GLY A 157 2.25 20.40 -17.07
C GLY A 157 0.91 20.65 -16.39
N THR A 158 -0.17 20.12 -16.98
CA THR A 158 -1.51 20.19 -16.39
C THR A 158 -1.61 19.29 -15.17
N ARG A 159 -2.14 19.83 -14.08
CA ARG A 159 -2.43 19.07 -12.86
C ARG A 159 -3.50 18.02 -13.14
N THR A 160 -3.20 16.78 -12.82
CA THR A 160 -4.09 15.62 -13.00
C THR A 160 -4.61 15.04 -11.69
N GLY A 161 -3.96 15.37 -10.56
CA GLY A 161 -4.35 14.84 -9.27
C GLY A 161 -3.47 15.26 -8.09
N THR A 162 -3.42 14.40 -7.09
CA THR A 162 -2.65 14.59 -5.86
C THR A 162 -2.08 13.27 -5.38
N LEU A 163 -0.80 13.28 -5.02
CA LEU A 163 -0.14 12.26 -4.20
C LEU A 163 -0.19 12.73 -2.75
N ASN A 164 -0.77 11.92 -1.86
CA ASN A 164 -0.98 12.28 -0.48
C ASN A 164 0.36 12.29 0.29
N LYS A 165 0.41 13.13 1.33
CA LYS A 165 1.52 13.16 2.27
C LYS A 165 1.72 11.79 2.91
N GLY A 166 2.96 11.31 2.92
CA GLY A 166 3.31 10.07 3.60
C GLY A 166 4.44 9.31 2.91
N THR A 167 4.53 8.01 3.21
CA THR A 167 5.44 7.11 2.53
C THR A 167 4.81 6.63 1.23
N ASN A 168 5.41 7.03 0.12
CA ASN A 168 4.98 6.78 -1.24
C ASN A 168 6.05 5.99 -2.00
N TYR A 169 5.71 5.40 -3.13
CA TYR A 169 6.69 4.80 -4.03
C TYR A 169 6.83 5.65 -5.29
N VAL A 170 8.00 5.63 -5.92
CA VAL A 170 8.24 6.24 -7.23
C VAL A 170 9.03 5.27 -8.10
N TYR A 171 8.98 5.49 -9.41
CA TYR A 171 9.60 4.61 -10.40
C TYR A 171 10.96 5.11 -10.87
N CYS A 172 11.03 6.39 -11.24
CA CYS A 172 12.20 7.02 -11.82
C CYS A 172 12.07 8.55 -11.75
N ARG A 173 13.12 9.28 -12.13
CA ARG A 173 13.17 10.75 -12.14
C ARG A 173 13.49 11.33 -13.51
N VAL A 174 13.09 12.57 -13.75
CA VAL A 174 13.54 13.38 -14.88
C VAL A 174 13.82 14.81 -14.44
N TRP A 175 14.74 15.48 -15.14
CA TRP A 175 14.97 16.91 -14.95
C TRP A 175 13.88 17.70 -15.68
N GLY A 176 13.36 18.75 -15.06
CA GLY A 176 12.25 19.51 -15.60
C GLY A 176 12.13 20.92 -15.01
N PRO A 177 10.94 21.54 -15.16
CA PRO A 177 10.68 22.87 -14.62
C PRO A 177 10.91 22.95 -13.11
N ASN A 178 11.45 24.08 -12.66
CA ASN A 178 11.70 24.33 -11.24
C ASN A 178 10.39 24.47 -10.46
N VAL A 179 10.30 23.78 -9.32
CA VAL A 179 9.33 24.09 -8.26
C VAL A 179 10.08 24.71 -7.10
N GLN A 180 9.73 25.95 -6.76
CA GLN A 180 10.43 26.73 -5.74
C GLN A 180 9.45 27.43 -4.80
N VAL A 181 9.74 27.35 -3.50
CA VAL A 181 9.03 28.07 -2.44
C VAL A 181 10.08 28.64 -1.48
N GLY A 182 10.25 29.96 -1.51
CA GLY A 182 11.33 30.61 -0.76
C GLY A 182 12.71 30.16 -1.24
N ALA A 183 13.53 29.66 -0.31
CA ALA A 183 14.88 29.16 -0.58
C ALA A 183 14.92 27.69 -1.02
N ASP A 184 13.82 26.95 -0.84
CA ASP A 184 13.73 25.55 -1.18
C ASP A 184 13.24 25.38 -2.61
N TYR A 185 13.92 24.52 -3.38
CA TYR A 185 13.62 24.30 -4.79
C TYR A 185 14.02 22.91 -5.26
N ASN A 186 13.39 22.44 -6.33
CA ASN A 186 13.78 21.19 -6.97
C ASN A 186 13.39 21.14 -8.44
N HIS A 187 14.33 20.74 -9.30
CA HIS A 187 14.12 20.49 -10.72
C HIS A 187 13.80 19.03 -11.05
N TRP A 188 13.94 18.11 -10.10
CA TRP A 188 13.61 16.71 -10.32
C TRP A 188 12.11 16.48 -10.23
N TRP A 189 11.60 15.71 -11.18
CA TRP A 189 10.23 15.22 -11.24
C TRP A 189 10.24 13.72 -11.13
N LEU A 190 9.42 13.17 -10.24
CA LEU A 190 9.35 11.76 -9.91
C LEU A 190 8.11 11.15 -10.55
N LYS A 191 8.29 10.05 -11.27
CA LYS A 191 7.18 9.29 -11.86
C LYS A 191 6.56 8.38 -10.80
N THR A 192 5.24 8.44 -10.64
CA THR A 192 4.48 7.70 -9.61
C THR A 192 3.04 7.47 -10.06
N ASP A 193 2.28 6.73 -9.26
CA ASP A 193 0.82 6.74 -9.30
C ASP A 193 0.30 7.65 -8.17
N LEU A 194 -0.75 8.42 -8.45
CA LEU A 194 -1.41 9.35 -7.53
C LEU A 194 -2.52 8.66 -6.75
N ASP A 195 -2.79 9.11 -5.53
CA ASP A 195 -3.92 8.64 -4.72
C ASP A 195 -5.28 9.08 -5.29
N SER A 196 -5.32 10.23 -5.95
CA SER A 196 -6.54 10.82 -6.49
C SER A 196 -6.28 11.56 -7.79
N GLY A 197 -7.34 11.76 -8.59
CA GLY A 197 -7.28 12.44 -9.87
C GLY A 197 -7.66 11.55 -11.06
N SER A 198 -7.46 12.06 -12.27
CA SER A 198 -7.68 11.30 -13.51
C SER A 198 -6.80 11.84 -14.64
N PRO A 199 -5.94 11.00 -15.26
CA PRO A 199 -5.57 9.64 -14.82
C PRO A 199 -4.70 9.67 -13.55
N THR A 200 -4.77 8.62 -12.73
CA THR A 200 -3.92 8.50 -11.53
C THR A 200 -2.58 7.83 -11.79
N ARG A 201 -2.46 6.99 -12.82
CA ARG A 201 -1.24 6.19 -13.07
C ARG A 201 -0.21 6.91 -13.91
N ASN A 202 1.08 6.63 -13.70
CA ASN A 202 2.20 7.15 -14.49
C ASN A 202 2.24 8.69 -14.55
N GLN A 203 1.90 9.33 -13.44
CA GLN A 203 1.92 10.78 -13.29
C GLN A 203 3.24 11.25 -12.69
N TRP A 204 3.43 12.57 -12.64
CA TRP A 204 4.63 13.21 -12.15
C TRP A 204 4.34 14.07 -10.92
N VAL A 205 5.22 13.99 -9.93
CA VAL A 205 5.24 14.89 -8.77
C VAL A 205 6.62 15.53 -8.66
N SER A 206 6.71 16.76 -8.16
CA SER A 206 8.03 17.37 -7.95
C SER A 206 8.73 16.76 -6.73
N ALA A 207 10.04 16.50 -6.85
CA ALA A 207 10.86 16.07 -5.74
C ALA A 207 11.05 17.16 -4.67
N TYR A 208 10.58 18.39 -4.91
CA TYR A 208 10.44 19.43 -3.89
C TYR A 208 9.64 18.93 -2.68
N TYR A 209 8.68 18.02 -2.89
CA TYR A 209 7.86 17.47 -1.82
C TYR A 209 8.57 16.39 -0.99
N LEU A 210 9.78 15.96 -1.37
CA LEU A 210 10.54 14.97 -0.60
C LEU A 210 10.96 15.53 0.75
N LYS A 211 10.72 14.76 1.81
CA LYS A 211 10.95 15.18 3.20
C LYS A 211 12.42 15.22 3.59
N ARG A 212 13.25 14.34 3.00
CA ARG A 212 14.58 14.00 3.55
C ARG A 212 15.73 14.70 2.86
N TRP A 213 15.54 15.11 1.61
CA TRP A 213 16.63 15.50 0.73
C TRP A 213 16.44 16.96 0.33
N GLY A 214 17.51 17.75 0.42
CA GLY A 214 17.47 19.18 0.11
C GLY A 214 17.34 19.47 -1.39
N ASN A 215 17.68 20.69 -1.77
CA ASN A 215 17.49 21.19 -3.13
C ASN A 215 18.18 20.33 -4.19
N ASP A 216 17.49 20.12 -5.31
CA ASP A 216 17.93 19.31 -6.46
C ASP A 216 18.44 17.90 -6.10
N GLN A 217 17.89 17.31 -5.04
CA GLN A 217 18.09 15.90 -4.71
C GLN A 217 16.82 15.09 -5.03
N ALA A 218 17.04 13.86 -5.51
CA ALA A 218 15.97 12.88 -5.77
C ALA A 218 16.49 11.49 -5.39
N LYS A 219 16.42 11.19 -4.09
CA LYS A 219 16.86 9.95 -3.48
C LYS A 219 15.68 9.25 -2.78
N ASP A 220 15.76 7.93 -2.66
CA ASP A 220 14.83 7.15 -1.86
C ASP A 220 15.11 7.31 -0.36
N ASN A 221 14.25 6.77 0.50
CA ASN A 221 14.36 6.86 1.96
C ASN A 221 15.65 6.22 2.54
N SER A 222 16.33 5.36 1.78
CA SER A 222 17.60 4.73 2.14
C SER A 222 18.83 5.53 1.67
N GLY A 223 18.62 6.63 0.95
CA GLY A 223 19.68 7.49 0.41
C GLY A 223 20.18 7.06 -0.97
N ARG A 224 19.52 6.11 -1.64
CA ARG A 224 19.85 5.70 -3.01
C ARG A 224 19.30 6.71 -4.01
N ASP A 225 20.09 7.08 -5.00
CA ASP A 225 19.60 7.89 -6.11
C ASP A 225 18.49 7.17 -6.88
N ILE A 226 17.38 7.87 -7.09
CA ILE A 226 16.28 7.41 -7.94
C ILE A 226 16.81 7.46 -9.40
N PRO A 227 16.69 6.37 -10.19
CA PRO A 227 17.24 6.31 -11.53
C PRO A 227 16.49 7.23 -12.49
N ASN A 228 17.14 7.62 -13.58
CA ASN A 228 16.47 8.35 -14.64
C ASN A 228 15.42 7.48 -15.34
N CYS A 229 14.33 8.10 -15.76
CA CYS A 229 13.50 7.60 -16.85
C CYS A 229 14.24 7.87 -18.18
#